data_AF-A0A0N4VZQ2-F1
#
_entry.id   AF-A0A0N4VZQ2-F1
#
_cell.length_a   1.000
_cell.length_b   1.000
_cell.length_c   1.000
_cell.angle_alpha   90.00
_cell.angle_beta   90.00
_cell.angle_gamma   90.00
#
_symmetry.space_group_name_H-M   'P 1'
#
loop_
_entity.id
_entity.type
_entity.pdbx_description
1 polymer ?
#
loop_
_entity_poly.entity_id
_entity_poly.type
_entity_poly.pdbx_seq_one_letter_code
_entity_poly.pdbx_strand_id
1 'polypeptide(L)'
;MPIKDAIIEASKYRTGDETKKMTARSIFRLVNYACFLVLVTYVALIQSSVQTYYFTNILSNLFVTSKTSPSRKAFVDIGTMDDIWGFLEVEFLTSLYDSDGPFTVGEEAMVYYNNKLLGRPRIRMLKVTNNSCTVISSFSREITECFSNFSPAAEDRQTFGPGNSEA
;
A
#
# COMPACT_ATOMS: atom_id res chain seq x y z
N MET A 1 20.75 31.72 -72.44
CA MET A 1 20.47 31.47 -71.00
C MET A 1 21.14 30.15 -70.64
N PRO A 2 22.20 30.15 -69.81
CA PRO A 2 23.08 29.00 -69.70
C PRO A 2 22.46 27.91 -68.79
N ILE A 3 22.43 26.69 -69.30
CA ILE A 3 21.83 25.49 -68.68
C ILE A 3 22.34 25.24 -67.24
N LYS A 4 23.55 25.70 -66.92
CA LYS A 4 24.16 25.58 -65.58
C LYS A 4 23.36 26.31 -64.50
N ASP A 5 22.80 27.48 -64.80
CA ASP A 5 22.10 28.29 -63.80
C ASP A 5 20.74 27.67 -63.45
N ALA A 6 20.04 27.11 -64.45
CA ALA A 6 18.77 26.40 -64.25
C ALA A 6 18.95 25.12 -63.42
N ILE A 7 20.06 24.39 -63.58
CA ILE A 7 20.36 23.20 -62.77
C ILE A 7 20.66 23.58 -61.32
N ILE A 8 21.40 24.66 -61.10
CA ILE A 8 21.71 25.15 -59.75
C ILE A 8 20.43 25.62 -59.04
N GLU A 9 19.54 26.33 -59.74
CA GLU A 9 18.28 26.79 -59.18
C GLU A 9 17.31 25.64 -58.86
N ALA A 10 17.20 24.65 -59.74
CA ALA A 10 16.42 23.44 -59.50
C ALA A 10 16.99 22.60 -58.33
N SER A 11 18.33 22.53 -58.20
CA SER A 11 18.98 21.85 -57.07
C SER A 11 18.69 22.56 -55.75
N LYS A 12 18.78 23.89 -55.72
CA LYS A 12 18.48 24.71 -54.54
C LYS A 12 17.01 24.61 -54.14
N TYR A 13 16.10 24.56 -55.12
CA TYR A 13 14.68 24.32 -54.90
C TYR A 13 14.43 22.94 -54.28
N ARG A 14 15.07 21.89 -54.80
CA ARG A 14 14.95 20.51 -54.29
C ARG A 14 15.52 20.36 -52.88
N THR A 15 16.68 20.95 -52.58
CA THR A 15 17.26 20.94 -51.22
C THR A 15 16.40 21.74 -50.23
N GLY A 16 15.80 22.84 -50.67
CA GLY A 16 14.86 23.64 -49.88
C GLY A 16 13.55 22.92 -49.56
N ASP A 17 13.03 22.11 -50.47
CA ASP A 17 11.81 21.32 -50.26
C ASP A 17 12.05 20.13 -49.30
N GLU A 18 13.17 19.41 -49.47
CA GLU A 18 13.55 18.31 -48.57
C GLU A 18 13.85 18.78 -47.14
N THR A 19 14.50 19.95 -46.97
CA THR A 19 14.74 20.55 -45.64
C THR A 19 13.45 21.02 -44.97
N LYS A 20 12.49 21.58 -45.71
CA LYS A 20 11.16 21.91 -45.18
C LYS A 20 10.39 20.67 -44.73
N LYS A 21 10.42 19.59 -45.49
CA LYS A 21 9.78 18.30 -45.13
C LYS A 21 10.43 17.66 -43.91
N MET A 22 11.76 17.67 -43.79
CA MET A 22 12.46 17.18 -42.59
C MET A 22 12.12 18.03 -41.35
N THR A 23 12.10 19.35 -41.49
CA THR A 23 11.76 20.27 -40.39
C THR A 23 10.33 20.07 -39.91
N ALA A 24 9.36 19.95 -40.83
CA ALA A 24 7.97 19.66 -40.50
C ALA A 24 7.82 18.33 -39.75
N ARG A 25 8.46 17.25 -40.23
CA ARG A 25 8.44 15.94 -39.54
C ARG A 25 9.01 16.00 -38.13
N SER A 26 10.10 16.74 -37.91
CA SER A 26 10.69 16.93 -36.58
C SER A 26 9.77 17.72 -35.65
N ILE A 27 9.09 18.77 -36.15
CA ILE A 27 8.10 19.54 -35.38
C ILE A 27 6.91 18.65 -35.00
N PHE A 28 6.37 17.83 -35.90
CA PHE A 28 5.28 16.91 -35.58
C PHE A 28 5.66 15.90 -34.49
N ARG A 29 6.90 15.38 -34.53
CA ARG A 29 7.42 14.50 -33.46
C ARG A 29 7.52 15.21 -32.12
N LEU A 30 7.99 16.46 -32.11
CA LEU A 30 8.11 17.26 -30.90
C LEU A 30 6.74 17.61 -30.31
N VAL A 31 5.77 17.97 -31.14
CA VAL A 31 4.38 18.21 -30.70
C VAL A 31 3.76 16.94 -30.14
N ASN A 32 3.92 15.80 -30.82
CA ASN A 32 3.41 14.53 -30.32
C ASN A 32 4.04 14.14 -28.98
N TYR A 33 5.35 14.37 -28.81
CA TYR A 33 6.03 14.13 -27.55
C TYR A 33 5.56 15.10 -26.44
N ALA A 34 5.34 16.38 -26.76
CA ALA A 34 4.80 17.34 -25.82
C ALA A 34 3.37 16.97 -25.38
N CYS A 35 2.51 16.57 -26.31
CA CYS A 35 1.17 16.05 -26.01
C CYS A 35 1.26 14.81 -25.13
N PHE A 36 2.16 13.87 -25.44
CA PHE A 36 2.38 12.67 -24.64
C PHE A 36 2.80 13.03 -23.20
N LEU A 37 3.75 13.95 -23.02
CA LEU A 37 4.17 14.40 -21.69
C LEU A 37 3.03 15.06 -20.92
N VAL A 38 2.22 15.90 -21.57
CA VAL A 38 1.03 16.52 -20.94
C VAL A 38 0.02 15.45 -20.53
N LEU A 39 -0.24 14.45 -21.37
CA LEU A 39 -1.16 13.36 -21.04
C LEU A 39 -0.66 12.50 -19.89
N VAL A 40 0.63 12.14 -19.89
CA VAL A 40 1.24 11.33 -18.82
C VAL A 40 1.25 12.09 -17.50
N THR A 41 1.65 13.37 -17.51
CA THR A 41 1.63 14.21 -16.31
C THR A 41 0.21 14.45 -15.81
N TYR A 42 -0.76 14.66 -16.70
CA TYR A 42 -2.17 14.78 -16.34
C TYR A 42 -2.68 13.52 -15.63
N VAL A 43 -2.45 12.34 -16.21
CA VAL A 43 -2.85 11.05 -15.61
C VAL A 43 -2.17 10.83 -14.24
N ALA A 44 -0.89 11.19 -14.11
CA ALA A 44 -0.16 11.07 -12.84
C ALA A 44 -0.71 12.02 -11.75
N LEU A 45 -1.14 13.23 -12.12
CA LEU A 45 -1.64 14.23 -11.17
C LEU A 45 -3.09 13.99 -10.75
N ILE A 46 -3.93 13.36 -11.58
CA ILE A 46 -5.33 13.05 -11.23
C ILE A 46 -5.43 12.22 -9.94
N GLN A 47 -4.49 11.29 -9.73
CA GLN A 47 -4.52 10.41 -8.57
C GLN A 47 -4.01 11.06 -7.28
N SER A 48 -3.30 12.19 -7.39
CA SER A 48 -2.65 12.86 -6.26
C SER A 48 -3.53 13.98 -5.73
N SER A 49 -4.49 13.65 -4.86
CA SER A 49 -5.34 14.65 -4.20
C SER A 49 -4.87 14.97 -2.78
N VAL A 50 -5.01 16.23 -2.37
CA VAL A 50 -4.76 16.67 -0.98
C VAL A 50 -5.72 15.98 0.00
N GLN A 51 -6.93 15.63 -0.44
CA GLN A 51 -7.92 14.93 0.38
C GLN A 51 -7.47 13.53 0.78
N THR A 52 -6.75 12.84 -0.11
CA THR A 52 -6.16 11.52 0.18
C THR A 52 -5.19 11.60 1.36
N TYR A 53 -4.37 12.66 1.44
CA TYR A 53 -3.48 12.86 2.57
C TYR A 53 -4.25 13.01 3.88
N TYR A 54 -5.23 13.92 3.95
CA TYR A 54 -6.03 14.12 5.16
C TYR A 54 -6.78 12.85 5.59
N PHE A 55 -7.34 12.12 4.63
CA PHE A 55 -7.98 10.83 4.89
C PHE A 55 -7.02 9.83 5.54
N THR A 56 -5.82 9.63 4.97
CA THR A 56 -4.82 8.72 5.54
C THR A 56 -4.30 9.18 6.91
N ASN A 57 -4.13 10.49 7.10
CA ASN A 57 -3.67 11.06 8.36
C ASN A 57 -4.70 10.87 9.48
N ILE A 58 -5.99 11.08 9.20
CA ILE A 58 -7.06 10.84 10.18
C ILE A 58 -7.11 9.37 10.58
N LEU A 59 -7.07 8.45 9.61
CA LEU A 59 -7.04 7.01 9.90
C LEU A 59 -5.78 6.59 10.68
N SER A 60 -4.62 7.15 10.33
CA SER A 60 -3.37 6.91 11.06
C SER A 60 -3.48 7.40 12.51
N ASN A 61 -4.07 8.58 12.73
CA ASN A 61 -4.26 9.10 14.09
C ASN A 61 -5.24 8.26 14.90
N LEU A 62 -6.29 7.72 14.26
CA LEU A 62 -7.29 6.87 14.91
C LEU A 62 -6.70 5.51 15.36
N PHE A 63 -5.96 4.82 14.49
CA PHE A 63 -5.49 3.45 14.79
C PHE A 63 -4.06 3.36 15.29
N VAL A 64 -3.17 4.28 14.89
CA VAL A 64 -1.72 4.15 15.14
C VAL A 64 -1.28 5.03 16.30
N THR A 65 -1.66 6.31 16.26
CA THR A 65 -1.21 7.33 17.23
C THR A 65 -2.10 7.41 18.47
N SER A 66 -3.32 6.89 18.39
CA SER A 66 -4.29 6.95 19.48
C SER A 66 -3.79 6.23 20.74
N LYS A 67 -4.16 6.77 21.91
CA LYS A 67 -3.70 6.31 23.24
C LYS A 67 -4.88 6.09 24.19
N THR A 68 -6.03 5.70 23.67
CA THR A 68 -7.27 5.48 24.43
C THR A 68 -7.26 4.13 25.15
N SER A 69 -6.39 3.21 24.74
CA SER A 69 -6.17 1.91 25.38
C SER A 69 -5.86 2.06 26.89
N PRO A 70 -6.23 1.07 27.74
CA PRO A 70 -5.93 1.12 29.18
C PRO A 70 -4.44 1.27 29.49
N SER A 71 -3.57 0.74 28.62
CA SER A 71 -2.12 0.85 28.72
C SER A 71 -1.60 2.24 28.36
N ARG A 72 -2.43 3.13 27.79
CA ARG A 72 -2.10 4.49 27.29
C ARG A 72 -0.91 4.51 26.33
N LYS A 73 -0.67 3.39 25.67
CA LYS A 73 0.36 3.20 24.65
C LYS A 73 -0.27 3.35 23.28
N ALA A 74 0.44 4.03 22.38
CA ALA A 74 0.11 4.03 20.97
C ALA A 74 0.40 2.65 20.37
N PHE A 75 -0.13 2.35 19.19
CA PHE A 75 0.13 1.07 18.51
C PHE A 75 1.63 0.82 18.30
N VAL A 76 2.39 1.89 18.04
CA VAL A 76 3.85 1.85 17.86
C VAL A 76 4.63 1.56 19.16
N ASP A 77 4.00 1.76 20.31
CA ASP A 77 4.63 1.60 21.64
C ASP A 77 4.27 0.26 22.30
N ILE A 78 3.55 -0.63 21.60
CA ILE A 78 3.15 -1.95 22.11
C ILE A 78 4.39 -2.83 22.29
N GLY A 79 4.58 -3.34 23.51
CA GLY A 79 5.77 -4.14 23.86
C GLY A 79 5.45 -5.53 24.44
N THR A 80 4.22 -5.79 24.86
CA THR A 80 3.82 -7.06 25.49
C THR A 80 2.62 -7.69 24.81
N MET A 81 2.36 -8.98 25.10
CA MET A 81 1.17 -9.67 24.63
C MET A 81 -0.12 -9.10 25.24
N ASP A 82 -0.07 -8.63 26.48
CA ASP A 82 -1.23 -8.00 27.12
C ASP A 82 -1.54 -6.64 26.47
N ASP A 83 -0.52 -5.89 26.06
CA ASP A 83 -0.69 -4.61 25.37
C ASP A 83 -1.44 -4.79 24.03
N ILE A 84 -1.12 -5.83 23.24
CA ILE A 84 -1.78 -6.06 21.94
C ILE A 84 -3.23 -6.52 22.11
N TRP A 85 -3.53 -7.36 23.09
CA TRP A 85 -4.92 -7.75 23.39
C TRP A 85 -5.74 -6.55 23.87
N GLY A 86 -5.19 -5.73 24.76
CA GLY A 86 -5.84 -4.49 25.20
C GLY A 86 -6.07 -3.50 24.05
N PHE A 87 -5.15 -3.40 23.10
CA PHE A 87 -5.35 -2.61 21.88
C PHE A 87 -6.48 -3.17 21.00
N LEU A 88 -6.47 -4.48 20.73
CA LEU A 88 -7.46 -5.12 19.86
C LEU A 88 -8.88 -5.02 20.43
N GLU A 89 -9.05 -5.26 21.73
CA GLU A 89 -10.36 -5.27 22.37
C GLU A 89 -10.92 -3.87 22.58
N VAL A 90 -10.09 -2.92 23.00
CA VAL A 90 -10.57 -1.59 23.41
C VAL A 90 -10.44 -0.57 22.29
N GLU A 91 -9.23 -0.35 21.77
CA GLU A 91 -8.98 0.71 20.79
C GLU A 91 -9.51 0.35 19.40
N PHE A 92 -9.12 -0.84 18.91
CA PHE A 92 -9.37 -1.24 17.53
C PHE A 92 -10.86 -1.48 17.26
N LEU A 93 -11.55 -2.25 18.12
CA LEU A 93 -12.97 -2.54 17.95
C LEU A 93 -13.83 -1.28 18.10
N THR A 94 -13.54 -0.42 19.09
CA THR A 94 -14.25 0.85 19.27
C THR A 94 -14.02 1.73 18.05
N SER A 95 -12.78 1.94 17.63
CA SER A 95 -12.49 2.76 16.44
C SER A 95 -13.14 2.25 15.14
N LEU A 96 -13.41 0.94 15.03
CA LEU A 96 -13.97 0.31 13.84
C LEU A 96 -15.51 0.33 13.81
N TYR A 97 -16.15 0.22 14.97
CA TYR A 97 -17.61 0.03 15.10
C TYR A 97 -18.33 1.15 15.86
N ASP A 98 -17.60 2.06 16.50
CA ASP A 98 -18.19 3.17 17.24
C ASP A 98 -18.73 4.21 16.26
N SER A 99 -20.04 4.43 16.34
CA SER A 99 -20.75 5.42 15.52
C SER A 99 -21.76 6.16 16.38
N ASP A 100 -21.61 7.48 16.51
CA ASP A 100 -22.47 8.33 17.36
C ASP A 100 -23.87 8.61 16.77
N GLY A 101 -24.29 7.88 15.72
CA GLY A 101 -25.56 8.09 15.02
C GLY A 101 -26.68 7.17 15.50
N PRO A 102 -27.97 7.60 15.47
CA PRO A 102 -29.08 6.70 15.74
C PRO A 102 -29.14 5.62 14.65
N PHE A 103 -28.68 4.41 14.98
CA PHE A 103 -28.68 3.27 14.09
C PHE A 103 -30.09 3.01 13.54
N THR A 104 -30.30 3.25 12.25
CA THR A 104 -31.40 2.58 11.54
C THR A 104 -30.92 1.17 11.16
N VAL A 105 -31.79 0.18 11.32
CA VAL A 105 -31.50 -1.23 11.01
C VAL A 105 -31.23 -1.36 9.50
N GLY A 106 -29.98 -1.16 9.09
CA GLY A 106 -29.57 -1.06 7.68
C GLY A 106 -28.32 -0.20 7.45
N GLU A 107 -27.92 0.64 8.41
CA GLU A 107 -26.68 1.41 8.33
C GLU A 107 -25.48 0.56 8.73
N GLU A 108 -24.60 0.31 7.77
CA GLU A 108 -23.30 -0.34 7.98
C GLU A 108 -22.42 0.51 8.91
N ALA A 109 -21.55 -0.12 9.70
CA ALA A 109 -20.64 0.59 10.60
C ALA A 109 -19.82 1.64 9.82
N MET A 110 -19.88 2.89 10.29
CA MET A 110 -19.18 4.02 9.68
C MET A 110 -17.95 4.36 10.52
N VAL A 111 -16.76 4.09 9.99
CA VAL A 111 -15.50 4.50 10.59
C VAL A 111 -15.36 6.02 10.45
N TYR A 112 -15.20 6.72 11.57
CA TYR A 112 -15.04 8.18 11.59
C TYR A 112 -16.17 8.91 10.83
N TYR A 113 -17.42 8.60 11.18
CA TYR A 113 -18.69 9.20 10.72
C TYR A 113 -19.05 9.02 9.24
N ASN A 114 -18.08 9.12 8.32
CA ASN A 114 -18.32 9.23 6.89
C ASN A 114 -17.70 8.10 6.05
N ASN A 115 -16.99 7.15 6.68
CA ASN A 115 -16.32 6.07 5.94
C ASN A 115 -16.99 4.73 6.18
N LYS A 116 -17.61 4.20 5.14
CA LYS A 116 -18.30 2.92 5.18
C LYS A 116 -17.32 1.76 5.31
N LEU A 117 -17.50 0.92 6.33
CA LEU A 117 -16.71 -0.29 6.51
C LEU A 117 -17.13 -1.36 5.48
N LEU A 118 -16.19 -1.81 4.65
CA LEU A 118 -16.45 -2.87 3.68
C LEU A 118 -16.17 -4.24 4.28
N GLY A 119 -17.21 -5.04 4.45
CA GLY A 119 -17.09 -6.42 4.92
C GLY A 119 -16.77 -6.49 6.42
N ARG A 120 -15.77 -7.31 6.79
CA ARG A 120 -15.38 -7.56 8.18
C ARG A 120 -13.86 -7.70 8.29
N PRO A 121 -13.26 -7.30 9.43
CA PRO A 121 -11.84 -7.50 9.66
C PRO A 121 -11.50 -9.00 9.73
N ARG A 122 -10.29 -9.36 9.30
CA ARG A 122 -9.73 -10.72 9.41
C ARG A 122 -8.40 -10.66 10.16
N ILE A 123 -8.30 -11.42 11.25
CA ILE A 123 -7.06 -11.60 11.99
C ILE A 123 -6.37 -12.86 11.46
N ARG A 124 -5.04 -12.81 11.27
CA ARG A 124 -4.23 -13.95 10.82
C ARG A 124 -3.01 -14.08 11.72
N MET A 125 -2.73 -15.31 12.15
CA MET A 125 -1.57 -15.65 13.00
C MET A 125 -0.64 -16.60 12.25
N LEU A 126 0.66 -16.52 12.55
CA LEU A 126 1.67 -17.50 12.14
C LEU A 126 2.30 -18.12 13.38
N LYS A 127 2.65 -19.40 13.30
CA LYS A 127 3.23 -20.17 14.39
C LYS A 127 4.45 -20.94 13.90
N VAL A 128 5.38 -21.19 14.82
CA VAL A 128 6.60 -21.98 14.58
C VAL A 128 6.52 -23.27 15.41
N THR A 129 7.06 -24.37 14.88
CA THR A 129 7.05 -25.67 15.55
C THR A 129 7.95 -25.68 16.81
N ASN A 130 7.59 -26.47 17.82
CA ASN A 130 8.26 -26.53 19.13
C ASN A 130 9.70 -27.11 19.08
N ASN A 131 10.04 -27.89 18.06
CA ASN A 131 11.39 -28.48 17.91
C ASN A 131 12.16 -27.80 16.78
N SER A 132 11.94 -26.50 16.60
CA SER A 132 12.51 -25.73 15.49
C SER A 132 13.91 -25.19 15.79
N CYS A 133 14.38 -25.28 17.05
CA CYS A 133 15.76 -25.03 17.43
C CYS A 133 16.40 -26.16 18.22
N THR A 134 17.73 -26.18 18.20
CA THR A 134 18.55 -27.15 18.92
C THR A 134 18.95 -26.62 20.28
N VAL A 135 18.42 -27.25 21.33
CA VAL A 135 18.82 -26.97 22.73
C VAL A 135 20.12 -27.71 23.02
N ILE A 136 21.07 -27.04 23.67
CA ILE A 136 22.34 -27.65 24.09
C ILE A 136 22.04 -28.74 25.12
N SER A 137 22.66 -29.92 24.96
CA SER A 137 22.38 -31.11 25.78
C SER A 137 22.44 -30.86 27.29
N SER A 138 23.35 -30.00 27.75
CA SER A 138 23.48 -29.59 29.15
C SER A 138 22.23 -28.93 29.74
N PHE A 139 21.38 -28.29 28.92
CA PHE A 139 20.15 -27.61 29.33
C PHE A 139 18.88 -28.35 28.90
N SER A 140 19.02 -29.55 28.35
CA SER A 140 17.88 -30.34 27.84
C SER A 140 16.88 -30.76 28.92
N ARG A 141 17.27 -30.72 30.21
CA ARG A 141 16.37 -31.01 31.33
C ARG A 141 15.52 -29.82 31.72
N GLU A 142 16.06 -28.61 31.61
CA GLU A 142 15.40 -27.37 32.01
C GLU A 142 14.62 -26.71 30.86
N ILE A 143 15.09 -26.85 29.62
CA ILE A 143 14.46 -26.27 28.43
C ILE A 143 13.81 -27.39 27.62
N THR A 144 12.50 -27.58 27.82
CA THR A 144 11.71 -28.61 27.14
C THR A 144 11.14 -28.16 25.80
N GLU A 145 11.07 -26.85 25.56
CA GLU A 145 10.43 -26.26 24.38
C GLU A 145 11.31 -25.20 23.73
N CYS A 146 11.38 -25.18 22.40
CA CYS A 146 12.30 -24.31 21.66
C CYS A 146 11.71 -23.79 20.34
N PHE A 147 11.43 -22.49 20.29
CA PHE A 147 10.93 -21.84 19.08
C PHE A 147 12.03 -20.99 18.43
N SER A 148 12.41 -21.35 17.22
CA SER A 148 13.38 -20.60 16.42
C SER A 148 12.72 -19.43 15.68
N ASN A 149 13.55 -18.62 15.03
CA ASN A 149 13.04 -17.57 14.15
C ASN A 149 12.17 -18.17 13.04
N PHE A 150 11.15 -17.41 12.63
CA PHE A 150 10.25 -17.84 11.57
C PHE A 150 11.03 -18.15 10.27
N SER A 151 10.79 -19.34 9.73
CA SER A 151 11.18 -19.71 8.39
C SER A 151 10.06 -20.53 7.76
N PRO A 152 9.89 -20.51 6.42
CA PRO A 152 8.86 -21.31 5.76
C PRO A 152 8.99 -22.82 6.04
N ALA A 153 10.21 -23.30 6.35
CA ALA A 153 10.47 -24.69 6.69
C ALA A 153 10.08 -25.05 8.13
N ALA A 154 10.10 -24.07 9.05
CA ALA A 154 9.77 -24.26 10.46
C ALA A 154 8.32 -23.85 10.81
N GLU A 155 7.54 -23.41 9.82
CA GLU A 155 6.14 -23.03 9.96
C GLU A 155 5.32 -24.20 10.50
N ASP A 156 4.59 -23.96 11.58
CA ASP A 156 3.67 -24.94 12.14
C ASP A 156 2.30 -24.82 11.48
N ARG A 157 1.93 -25.86 10.74
CA ARG A 157 0.61 -26.02 10.08
C ARG A 157 -0.29 -27.03 10.77
N GLN A 158 0.11 -27.53 11.93
CA GLN A 158 -0.72 -28.44 12.71
C GLN A 158 -1.90 -27.67 13.29
N THR A 159 -3.05 -28.35 13.37
CA THR A 159 -4.24 -27.81 14.02
C THR A 159 -3.95 -27.49 15.47
N PHE A 160 -4.49 -26.36 15.95
CA PHE A 160 -4.25 -25.86 17.29
C PHE A 160 -5.58 -25.50 17.96
N GLY A 161 -5.65 -25.72 19.28
CA GLY A 161 -6.87 -25.49 20.05
C GLY A 161 -7.87 -26.65 19.98
N PRO A 162 -9.03 -26.52 20.65
CA PRO A 162 -10.11 -27.49 20.55
C PRO A 162 -10.56 -27.61 19.08
N GLY A 163 -10.62 -28.86 18.57
CA GLY A 163 -10.72 -29.19 17.14
C GLY A 163 -12.01 -28.77 16.40
N ASN A 164 -12.74 -27.81 16.95
CA ASN A 164 -14.02 -27.29 16.50
C ASN A 164 -13.98 -25.77 16.25
N SER A 165 -12.79 -25.17 16.21
CA SER A 165 -12.58 -23.79 15.76
C SER A 165 -11.80 -23.80 14.43
N GLU A 166 -12.35 -23.15 13.41
CA GLU A 166 -11.58 -22.81 12.21
C GLU A 166 -10.51 -21.79 12.60
N ALA A 167 -9.25 -22.11 12.31
CA ALA A 167 -8.12 -21.20 12.41
C ALA A 167 -8.01 -20.34 11.13
#